data_AF-A0A2X1ZUT5-F1
#
_entry.id   AF-A0A2X1ZUT5-F1
#
_cell.length_a   1.000
_cell.length_b   1.000
_cell.length_c   1.000
_cell.angle_alpha   90.00
_cell.angle_beta   90.00
_cell.angle_gamma   90.00
#
_symmetry.space_group_name_H-M   'P 1'
#
loop_
_entity.id
_entity.type
_entity.pdbx_description
1 polymer ?
#
loop_
_entity_poly.entity_id
_entity_poly.type
_entity_poly.pdbx_seq_one_letter_code
_entity_poly.pdbx_strand_id
1 'polypeptide(L)'
;MTEIKKQIEVLLTRLNGLKNIGFHSLKYSEKIADELNKYKIDLSYYSHLNSELTMEKVRVINSSLDEVLLKAGQLQGEINKQKKHIKETIEEYSSEINDFLYYAGYKYRVSIEYDDVNNYHLVLKHIDNTSNVNSVNNHLSYGEKNAFALVLFMYDILRTNPDLVILDDPISSFDGNKKFAIINMLFMGKKCLKDRTVLLLTHEFNTVIDSIKNMSHLFNPAPKAAFLSTNNGVLSEKNISKNDIKSFVDIAKSSISSEIDILNKLVYMRRLEEIQDKNSFSYQLISNLFHKREEPIFKYFDASSGKEQCRKMKNEEICKASDEIKKINTRFRL
;
A
#
# COMPACT_ATOMS: atom_id res chain seq x y z
N MET A 1 -5.97 -76.88 6.28
CA MET A 1 -4.86 -76.34 5.46
C MET A 1 -5.19 -75.00 4.80
N THR A 2 -6.42 -74.79 4.32
CA THR A 2 -6.85 -73.55 3.64
C THR A 2 -6.75 -72.30 4.52
N GLU A 3 -7.04 -72.42 5.82
CA GLU A 3 -6.99 -71.30 6.77
C GLU A 3 -5.56 -70.86 7.11
N ILE A 4 -4.65 -71.82 7.34
CA ILE A 4 -3.22 -71.57 7.53
C ILE A 4 -2.62 -70.86 6.31
N LYS A 5 -2.92 -71.35 5.10
CA LYS A 5 -2.46 -70.74 3.85
C LYS A 5 -2.93 -69.29 3.73
N LYS A 6 -4.19 -69.01 4.06
CA LYS A 6 -4.77 -67.66 4.03
C LYS A 6 -4.11 -66.72 5.05
N GLN A 7 -3.84 -67.20 6.26
CA GLN A 7 -3.12 -66.42 7.29
C GLN A 7 -1.69 -66.09 6.84
N ILE A 8 -0.98 -67.04 6.23
CA ILE A 8 0.38 -66.83 5.69
C ILE A 8 0.35 -65.81 4.55
N GLU A 9 -0.58 -65.92 3.60
CA GLU A 9 -0.71 -64.98 2.48
C GLU A 9 -0.97 -63.54 2.95
N VAL A 10 -1.85 -63.35 3.94
CA VAL A 10 -2.14 -62.03 4.51
C VAL A 10 -0.92 -61.46 5.24
N LEU A 11 -0.22 -62.25 6.04
CA LEU A 11 0.98 -61.81 6.75
C LEU A 11 2.12 -61.45 5.77
N LEU A 12 2.33 -62.29 4.76
CA LEU A 12 3.32 -62.06 3.71
C LEU A 12 3.02 -60.77 2.93
N THR A 13 1.75 -60.52 2.61
CA THR A 13 1.32 -59.29 1.93
C THR A 13 1.62 -58.05 2.78
N ARG A 14 1.34 -58.09 4.09
CA ARG A 14 1.67 -56.99 5.01
C ARG A 14 3.18 -56.75 5.12
N LEU A 15 3.96 -57.82 5.24
CA LEU A 15 5.43 -57.74 5.33
C LEU A 15 6.06 -57.21 4.04
N ASN A 16 5.56 -57.63 2.88
CA ASN A 16 5.99 -57.09 1.58
C ASN A 16 5.59 -55.63 1.42
N GLY A 17 4.40 -55.25 1.90
CA GLY A 17 3.97 -53.86 1.99
C GLY A 17 4.96 -53.02 2.81
N LEU A 18 5.27 -53.47 4.04
CA LEU A 18 6.26 -52.86 4.94
C LEU A 18 7.64 -52.69 4.31
N LYS A 19 8.13 -53.73 3.63
CA LYS A 19 9.44 -53.72 2.96
C LYS A 19 9.54 -52.65 1.88
N ASN A 20 8.43 -52.31 1.25
CA ASN A 20 8.36 -51.35 0.16
C ASN A 20 7.94 -49.94 0.62
N ILE A 21 7.76 -49.72 1.93
CA ILE A 21 7.49 -48.38 2.47
C ILE A 21 8.74 -47.52 2.28
N GLY A 22 8.56 -46.36 1.66
CA GLY A 22 9.60 -45.36 1.48
C GLY A 22 9.02 -43.97 1.25
N PHE A 23 9.89 -42.99 1.01
CA PHE A 23 9.48 -41.60 0.78
C PHE A 23 8.43 -41.47 -0.35
N HIS A 24 8.59 -42.22 -1.43
CA HIS A 24 7.65 -42.19 -2.56
C HIS A 24 6.26 -42.73 -2.25
N SER A 25 6.12 -43.72 -1.35
CA SER A 25 4.80 -44.25 -0.95
C SER A 25 4.06 -43.34 0.02
N LEU A 26 4.79 -42.52 0.79
CA LEU A 26 4.23 -41.64 1.82
C LEU A 26 4.02 -40.19 1.35
N LYS A 27 4.63 -39.79 0.22
CA LYS A 27 4.62 -38.41 -0.31
C LYS A 27 3.22 -37.83 -0.54
N TYR A 28 2.22 -38.67 -0.84
CA TYR A 28 0.87 -38.24 -1.23
C TYR A 28 -0.19 -38.50 -0.15
N SER A 29 0.17 -39.05 1.00
CA SER A 29 -0.80 -39.27 2.07
C SER A 29 -0.94 -38.01 2.91
N GLU A 30 -2.12 -37.38 2.91
CA GLU A 30 -2.44 -36.28 3.82
C GLU A 30 -2.34 -36.67 5.31
N LYS A 31 -2.44 -37.98 5.60
CA LYS A 31 -2.34 -38.57 6.93
C LYS A 31 -1.38 -39.77 6.92
N ILE A 32 -0.08 -39.48 6.95
CA ILE A 32 1.01 -40.46 7.03
C ILE A 32 0.79 -41.46 8.18
N ALA A 33 0.23 -41.00 9.30
CA ALA A 33 -0.07 -41.84 10.46
C ALA A 33 -1.15 -42.91 10.16
N ASP A 34 -2.18 -42.58 9.37
CA ASP A 34 -3.25 -43.52 9.03
C ASP A 34 -2.77 -44.60 8.06
N GLU A 35 -1.88 -44.23 7.12
CA GLU A 35 -1.19 -45.17 6.23
C GLU A 35 -0.29 -46.13 7.01
N LEU A 36 0.55 -45.62 7.91
CA LEU A 36 1.47 -46.44 8.71
C LEU A 36 0.73 -47.40 9.66
N ASN A 37 -0.42 -46.98 10.21
CA ASN A 37 -1.23 -47.84 11.08
C ASN A 37 -1.76 -49.10 10.37
N LYS A 38 -2.00 -49.06 9.05
CA LYS A 38 -2.47 -50.24 8.28
C LYS A 38 -1.46 -51.38 8.28
N TYR A 39 -0.19 -51.07 8.53
CA TYR A 39 0.89 -52.05 8.51
C TYR A 39 1.17 -52.70 9.87
N LYS A 40 0.51 -52.25 10.96
CA LYS A 40 0.60 -52.95 12.25
C LYS A 40 0.10 -54.38 12.12
N ILE A 41 0.86 -55.30 12.69
CA ILE A 41 0.53 -56.73 12.68
C ILE A 41 -0.07 -57.08 14.04
N ASP A 42 -1.37 -57.35 14.07
CA ASP A 42 -2.05 -57.86 15.25
C ASP A 42 -2.17 -59.38 15.15
N LEU A 43 -1.39 -60.08 15.98
CA LEU A 43 -1.31 -61.54 15.99
C LEU A 43 -2.59 -62.23 16.48
N SER A 44 -3.53 -61.51 17.09
CA SER A 44 -4.83 -62.07 17.50
C SER A 44 -5.64 -62.60 16.30
N TYR A 45 -5.40 -62.07 15.10
CA TYR A 45 -6.01 -62.52 13.84
C TYR A 45 -5.29 -63.72 13.19
N TYR A 46 -4.18 -64.20 13.76
CA TYR A 46 -3.35 -65.26 13.18
C TYR A 46 -3.18 -66.44 14.15
N SER A 47 -4.29 -67.13 14.43
CA SER A 47 -4.39 -68.25 15.38
C SER A 47 -3.38 -69.39 15.16
N HIS A 48 -2.87 -69.56 13.93
CA HIS A 48 -1.93 -70.63 13.57
C HIS A 48 -0.48 -70.13 13.40
N LEU A 49 -0.22 -68.83 13.51
CA LEU A 49 1.11 -68.24 13.31
C LEU A 49 1.69 -67.60 14.57
N ASN A 50 1.09 -67.85 15.74
CA ASN A 50 1.46 -67.24 17.03
C ASN A 50 2.64 -67.93 17.75
N SER A 51 3.61 -68.49 17.01
CA SER A 51 4.80 -69.08 17.62
C SER A 51 5.62 -68.04 18.39
N GLU A 52 6.44 -68.49 19.34
CA GLU A 52 7.31 -67.61 20.14
C GLU A 52 8.24 -66.76 19.26
N LEU A 53 8.82 -67.36 18.21
CA LEU A 53 9.63 -66.66 17.22
C LEU A 53 8.82 -65.61 16.43
N THR A 54 7.59 -65.95 16.01
CA THR A 54 6.74 -65.00 15.28
C THR A 54 6.37 -63.81 16.16
N MET A 55 6.03 -64.06 17.43
CA MET A 55 5.73 -63.01 18.40
C MET A 55 6.92 -62.08 18.60
N GLU A 56 8.14 -62.62 18.75
CA GLU A 56 9.36 -61.82 18.88
C GLU A 56 9.57 -60.90 17.67
N LYS A 57 9.49 -61.44 16.44
CA LYS A 57 9.72 -60.65 15.21
C LYS A 57 8.64 -59.62 14.96
N VAL A 58 7.37 -59.97 15.16
CA VAL A 58 6.26 -59.01 15.04
C VAL A 58 6.39 -57.90 16.08
N ARG A 59 6.85 -58.21 17.30
CA ARG A 59 7.08 -57.19 18.33
C ARG A 59 8.13 -56.17 17.88
N VAL A 60 9.26 -56.60 17.33
CA VAL A 60 10.29 -55.69 16.81
C VAL A 60 9.76 -54.80 15.67
N ILE A 61 8.99 -55.38 14.75
CA ILE A 61 8.37 -54.65 13.62
C ILE A 61 7.39 -53.60 14.15
N ASN A 62 6.45 -54.00 15.02
CA ASN A 62 5.45 -53.10 15.58
C ASN A 62 6.10 -52.00 16.44
N SER A 63 7.11 -52.31 17.25
CA SER A 63 7.85 -51.29 18.03
C SER A 63 8.57 -50.29 17.12
N SER A 64 9.16 -50.75 16.02
CA SER A 64 9.77 -49.84 15.04
C SER A 64 8.73 -48.96 14.35
N LEU A 65 7.56 -49.52 14.01
CA LEU A 65 6.43 -48.75 13.48
C LEU A 65 5.90 -47.73 14.49
N ASP A 66 5.82 -48.07 15.77
CA ASP A 66 5.40 -47.17 16.84
C ASP A 66 6.32 -45.95 16.95
N GLU A 67 7.63 -46.14 16.86
CA GLU A 67 8.59 -45.03 16.82
C GLU A 67 8.41 -44.12 15.61
N VAL A 68 8.17 -44.70 14.42
CA VAL A 68 7.93 -43.94 13.19
C VAL A 68 6.60 -43.19 13.27
N LEU A 69 5.55 -43.83 13.79
CA LEU A 69 4.24 -43.22 14.02
C LEU A 69 4.32 -42.04 14.99
N LEU A 70 5.11 -42.17 16.06
CA LEU A 70 5.32 -41.09 17.01
C LEU A 70 5.98 -39.87 16.34
N LYS A 71 7.03 -40.10 15.55
CA LYS A 71 7.69 -39.02 14.77
C LYS A 71 6.77 -38.42 13.72
N ALA A 72 5.97 -39.23 13.02
CA ALA A 72 4.98 -38.77 12.05
C ALA A 72 3.90 -37.91 12.70
N GLY A 73 3.43 -38.28 13.90
CA GLY A 73 2.49 -37.50 14.69
C GLY A 73 3.05 -36.14 15.12
N GLN A 74 4.31 -36.10 15.57
CA GLN A 74 5.01 -34.85 15.89
C GLN A 74 5.13 -33.93 14.66
N LEU A 75 5.56 -34.47 13.52
CA LEU A 75 5.66 -33.73 12.27
C LEU A 75 4.29 -33.20 11.81
N GLN A 76 3.24 -34.01 11.89
CA GLN A 76 1.87 -33.57 11.57
C GLN A 76 1.43 -32.43 12.49
N GLY A 77 1.80 -32.48 13.78
CA GLY A 77 1.58 -31.40 14.74
C GLY A 77 2.24 -30.09 14.30
N GLU A 78 3.52 -30.14 13.91
CA GLU A 78 4.24 -28.95 13.41
C GLU A 78 3.67 -28.43 12.09
N ILE A 79 3.29 -29.30 11.15
CA ILE A 79 2.61 -28.92 9.91
C ILE A 79 1.29 -28.19 10.21
N ASN A 80 0.50 -28.71 11.16
CA ASN A 80 -0.77 -28.09 11.54
C ASN A 80 -0.56 -26.70 12.18
N LYS A 81 0.47 -26.54 13.02
CA LYS A 81 0.86 -25.22 13.57
C LYS A 81 1.26 -24.26 12.44
N GLN A 82 2.07 -24.71 11.49
CA GLN A 82 2.46 -23.91 10.33
C GLN A 82 1.25 -23.49 9.48
N LYS A 83 0.34 -24.42 9.15
CA LYS A 83 -0.90 -24.11 8.42
C LYS A 83 -1.75 -23.07 9.16
N LYS A 84 -1.86 -23.19 10.48
CA LYS A 84 -2.55 -22.22 11.32
C LYS A 84 -1.91 -20.83 11.21
N HIS A 85 -0.59 -20.73 11.36
CA HIS A 85 0.12 -19.45 11.23
C HIS A 85 -0.02 -18.81 9.85
N ILE A 86 0.04 -19.61 8.78
CA ILE A 86 -0.18 -19.12 7.42
C ILE A 86 -1.60 -18.55 7.30
N LYS A 87 -2.61 -19.29 7.76
CA LYS A 87 -4.01 -18.84 7.73
C LYS A 87 -4.19 -17.53 8.48
N GLU A 88 -3.72 -17.44 9.73
CA GLU A 88 -3.84 -16.23 10.55
C GLU A 88 -3.14 -15.02 9.89
N THR A 89 -1.96 -15.24 9.30
CA THR A 89 -1.21 -14.18 8.59
C THR A 89 -1.97 -13.67 7.36
N ILE A 90 -2.54 -14.57 6.56
CA ILE A 90 -3.29 -14.21 5.35
C ILE A 90 -4.60 -13.50 5.72
N GLU A 91 -5.31 -13.97 6.76
CA GLU A 91 -6.53 -13.32 7.26
C GLU A 91 -6.25 -11.90 7.73
N GLU A 92 -5.16 -11.69 8.47
CA GLU A 92 -4.75 -10.37 8.93
C GLU A 92 -4.40 -9.43 7.77
N TYR A 93 -3.55 -9.87 6.83
CA TYR A 93 -3.19 -9.06 5.65
C TYR A 93 -4.40 -8.78 4.75
N SER A 94 -5.31 -9.74 4.59
CA SER A 94 -6.52 -9.54 3.79
C SER A 94 -7.40 -8.46 4.40
N SER A 95 -7.54 -8.42 5.73
CA SER A 95 -8.28 -7.37 6.43
C SER A 95 -7.66 -6.01 6.21
N GLU A 96 -6.34 -5.88 6.42
CA GLU A 96 -5.63 -4.60 6.26
C GLU A 96 -5.68 -4.07 4.82
N ILE A 97 -5.50 -4.96 3.83
CA ILE A 97 -5.62 -4.59 2.42
C ILE A 97 -7.05 -4.14 2.11
N ASN A 98 -8.07 -4.85 2.59
CA ASN A 98 -9.47 -4.51 2.36
C ASN A 98 -9.85 -3.16 2.99
N ASP A 99 -9.38 -2.88 4.21
CA ASP A 99 -9.59 -1.59 4.87
C ASP A 99 -8.99 -0.45 4.04
N PHE A 100 -7.77 -0.64 3.52
CA PHE A 100 -7.17 0.33 2.61
C PHE A 100 -7.97 0.54 1.33
N LEU A 101 -8.40 -0.54 0.68
CA LEU A 101 -9.18 -0.44 -0.54
C LEU A 101 -10.49 0.33 -0.30
N TYR A 102 -11.14 0.06 0.84
CA TYR A 102 -12.33 0.77 1.26
C TYR A 102 -12.07 2.26 1.50
N TYR A 103 -11.06 2.62 2.30
CA TYR A 103 -10.76 4.03 2.61
C TYR A 103 -10.25 4.82 1.40
N ALA A 104 -9.55 4.18 0.48
CA ALA A 104 -9.14 4.79 -0.79
C ALA A 104 -10.30 4.91 -1.80
N GLY A 105 -11.46 4.31 -1.50
CA GLY A 105 -12.64 4.32 -2.37
C GLY A 105 -12.49 3.44 -3.61
N TYR A 106 -11.71 2.36 -3.53
CA TYR A 106 -11.59 1.38 -4.59
C TYR A 106 -12.74 0.37 -4.51
N LYS A 107 -13.32 0.02 -5.66
CA LYS A 107 -14.44 -0.93 -5.75
C LYS A 107 -13.99 -2.40 -5.78
N TYR A 108 -12.92 -2.70 -5.07
CA TYR A 108 -12.31 -4.03 -5.06
C TYR A 108 -12.11 -4.51 -3.63
N ARG A 109 -12.11 -5.83 -3.48
CA ARG A 109 -11.76 -6.52 -2.25
C ARG A 109 -10.92 -7.75 -2.56
N VAL A 110 -10.06 -8.07 -1.61
CA VAL A 110 -9.29 -9.29 -1.57
C VAL A 110 -10.08 -10.38 -0.82
N SER A 111 -10.06 -11.58 -1.37
CA SER A 111 -10.68 -12.80 -0.81
C SER A 111 -9.64 -13.91 -0.74
N ILE A 112 -9.71 -14.71 0.30
CA ILE A 112 -8.94 -15.95 0.41
C ILE A 112 -9.75 -17.05 -0.27
N GLU A 113 -9.13 -17.79 -1.19
CA GLU A 113 -9.68 -18.98 -1.81
C GLU A 113 -8.78 -20.19 -1.55
N TYR A 114 -9.40 -21.37 -1.55
CA TYR A 114 -8.72 -22.66 -1.37
C TYR A 114 -8.69 -23.37 -2.73
N ASP A 115 -7.54 -23.91 -3.11
CA ASP A 115 -7.51 -24.89 -4.21
C ASP A 115 -7.83 -26.31 -3.69
N ASP A 116 -7.97 -27.25 -4.63
CA ASP A 116 -8.26 -28.67 -4.36
C ASP A 116 -7.17 -29.36 -3.51
N VAL A 117 -6.02 -28.71 -3.30
CA VAL A 117 -4.88 -29.19 -2.50
C VAL A 117 -4.70 -28.38 -1.21
N ASN A 118 -5.72 -27.59 -0.82
CA ASN A 118 -5.73 -26.78 0.39
C ASN A 118 -4.63 -25.69 0.45
N ASN A 119 -4.11 -25.24 -0.70
CA ASN A 119 -3.25 -24.07 -0.74
C ASN A 119 -4.09 -22.79 -0.71
N TYR A 120 -3.54 -21.78 -0.04
CA TYR A 120 -4.16 -20.48 0.11
C TYR A 120 -3.83 -19.60 -1.09
N HIS A 121 -4.86 -19.10 -1.77
CA HIS A 121 -4.74 -18.13 -2.85
C HIS A 121 -5.42 -16.82 -2.46
N LEU A 122 -4.73 -15.71 -2.72
CA LEU A 122 -5.26 -14.38 -2.50
C LEU A 122 -5.82 -13.86 -3.83
N VAL A 123 -7.15 -13.71 -3.91
CA VAL A 123 -7.87 -13.39 -5.14
C VAL A 123 -8.53 -12.03 -5.05
N LEU A 124 -8.43 -11.25 -6.13
CA LEU A 124 -9.07 -9.96 -6.24
C LEU A 124 -10.49 -10.08 -6.83
N LYS A 125 -11.47 -9.49 -6.15
CA LYS A 125 -12.88 -9.47 -6.54
C LYS A 125 -13.38 -8.02 -6.61
N HIS A 126 -14.22 -7.73 -7.60
CA HIS A 126 -14.95 -6.47 -7.62
C HIS A 126 -16.07 -6.52 -6.57
N ILE A 127 -16.42 -5.40 -5.93
CA ILE A 127 -17.47 -5.38 -4.89
C ILE A 127 -18.85 -5.68 -5.50
N ASP A 128 -19.12 -5.13 -6.68
CA ASP A 128 -20.41 -5.26 -7.38
C ASP A 128 -20.55 -6.58 -8.18
N ASN A 129 -19.52 -7.43 -8.22
CA ASN A 129 -19.54 -8.66 -9.01
C ASN A 129 -19.06 -9.85 -8.18
N THR A 130 -19.74 -10.99 -8.28
CA THR A 130 -19.38 -12.20 -7.54
C THR A 130 -18.24 -12.98 -8.19
N SER A 131 -17.91 -12.69 -9.44
CA SER A 131 -16.86 -13.35 -10.20
C SER A 131 -15.47 -12.78 -9.90
N ASN A 132 -14.47 -13.67 -9.92
CA ASN A 132 -13.07 -13.32 -9.81
C ASN A 132 -12.65 -12.40 -10.96
N VAL A 133 -11.76 -11.44 -10.67
CA VAL A 133 -11.18 -10.60 -11.73
C VAL A 133 -10.14 -11.43 -12.48
N ASN A 134 -10.59 -12.18 -13.48
CA ASN A 134 -9.76 -13.09 -14.29
C ASN A 134 -8.65 -12.36 -15.08
N SER A 135 -8.73 -11.03 -15.19
CA SER A 135 -7.72 -10.22 -15.87
C SER A 135 -7.56 -8.86 -15.19
N VAL A 136 -6.77 -8.85 -14.11
CA VAL A 136 -6.32 -7.64 -13.37
C VAL A 136 -5.89 -6.53 -14.35
N ASN A 137 -5.19 -6.89 -15.42
CA ASN A 137 -4.71 -5.94 -16.43
C ASN A 137 -5.79 -5.21 -17.22
N ASN A 138 -6.98 -5.82 -17.39
CA ASN A 138 -8.05 -5.28 -18.23
C ASN A 138 -9.12 -4.53 -17.42
N HIS A 139 -9.10 -4.62 -16.08
CA HIS A 139 -10.16 -4.09 -15.22
C HIS A 139 -9.69 -2.99 -14.27
N LEU A 140 -8.42 -3.00 -13.86
CA LEU A 140 -7.87 -1.97 -12.99
C LEU A 140 -7.31 -0.80 -13.80
N SER A 141 -7.62 0.42 -13.35
CA SER A 141 -6.95 1.63 -13.80
C SER A 141 -5.46 1.61 -13.42
N TYR A 142 -4.66 2.46 -14.07
CA TYR A 142 -3.24 2.59 -13.74
C TYR A 142 -3.00 2.98 -12.27
N GLY A 143 -3.82 3.88 -11.73
CA GLY A 143 -3.73 4.28 -10.32
C GLY A 143 -4.01 3.09 -9.38
N GLU A 144 -5.06 2.31 -9.66
CA GLU A 144 -5.37 1.12 -8.86
C GLU A 144 -4.25 0.06 -8.91
N LYS A 145 -3.69 -0.19 -10.11
CA LYS A 145 -2.55 -1.10 -10.25
C LYS A 145 -1.36 -0.63 -9.42
N ASN A 146 -1.04 0.66 -9.47
CA ASN A 146 0.07 1.22 -8.70
C ASN A 146 -0.20 1.12 -7.18
N ALA A 147 -1.44 1.38 -6.74
CA ALA A 147 -1.83 1.23 -5.35
C ALA A 147 -1.63 -0.21 -4.84
N PHE A 148 -2.09 -1.20 -5.59
CA PHE A 148 -1.87 -2.60 -5.25
C PHE A 148 -0.38 -2.97 -5.23
N ALA A 149 0.38 -2.52 -6.23
CA ALA A 149 1.80 -2.77 -6.30
C ALA A 149 2.54 -2.22 -5.07
N LEU A 150 2.22 -0.99 -4.64
CA LEU A 150 2.80 -0.37 -3.46
C LEU A 150 2.48 -1.11 -2.16
N VAL A 151 1.24 -1.57 -2.01
CA VAL A 151 0.81 -2.34 -0.83
C VAL A 151 1.52 -3.69 -0.78
N LEU A 152 1.58 -4.41 -1.90
CA LEU A 152 2.29 -5.69 -1.98
C LEU A 152 3.80 -5.51 -1.76
N PHE A 153 4.37 -4.45 -2.33
CA PHE A 153 5.76 -4.07 -2.11
C PHE A 153 6.05 -3.77 -0.64
N MET A 154 5.16 -3.07 0.05
CA MET A 154 5.28 -2.82 1.49
C MET A 154 5.32 -4.13 2.28
N TYR A 155 4.43 -5.08 2.02
CA TYR A 155 4.46 -6.39 2.70
C TYR A 155 5.72 -7.20 2.35
N ASP A 156 6.23 -7.09 1.14
CA ASP A 156 7.50 -7.71 0.78
C ASP A 156 8.68 -7.10 1.56
N ILE A 157 8.70 -5.78 1.76
CA ILE A 157 9.68 -5.09 2.63
C ILE A 157 9.55 -5.56 4.07
N LEU A 158 8.33 -5.69 4.60
CA LEU A 158 8.11 -6.18 5.96
C LEU A 158 8.66 -7.60 6.15
N ARG A 159 8.58 -8.43 5.11
CA ARG A 159 9.10 -9.79 5.10
C ARG A 159 10.62 -9.86 4.94
N THR A 160 11.17 -9.12 3.99
CA THR A 160 12.59 -9.15 3.63
C THR A 160 13.46 -8.31 4.56
N ASN A 161 12.86 -7.30 5.20
CA ASN A 161 13.47 -6.39 6.15
C ASN A 161 14.81 -5.78 5.68
N PRO A 162 14.82 -5.04 4.55
CA PRO A 162 16.02 -4.39 4.03
C PRO A 162 16.46 -3.20 4.89
N ASP A 163 17.74 -2.84 4.79
CA ASP A 163 18.32 -1.69 5.52
C ASP A 163 17.85 -0.33 4.98
N LEU A 164 17.54 -0.25 3.69
CA LEU A 164 17.10 0.96 2.99
C LEU A 164 16.00 0.65 1.99
N VAL A 165 14.94 1.45 2.02
CA VAL A 165 13.85 1.44 1.02
C VAL A 165 13.90 2.73 0.23
N ILE A 166 13.87 2.64 -1.10
CA ILE A 166 13.79 3.80 -2.00
C ILE A 166 12.45 3.75 -2.74
N LEU A 167 11.68 4.82 -2.63
CA LEU A 167 10.43 5.02 -3.33
C LEU A 167 10.59 6.18 -4.31
N ASP A 168 10.65 5.88 -5.60
CA ASP A 168 10.74 6.90 -6.65
C ASP A 168 9.35 7.31 -7.13
N ASP A 169 8.94 8.51 -6.74
CA ASP A 169 7.66 9.14 -7.02
C ASP A 169 6.42 8.24 -6.82
N PRO A 170 6.31 7.55 -5.66
CA PRO A 170 5.28 6.52 -5.44
C PRO A 170 3.85 7.08 -5.44
N ILE A 171 3.66 8.38 -5.29
CA ILE A 171 2.40 9.00 -4.88
C ILE A 171 1.83 10.03 -5.87
N SER A 172 2.61 10.45 -6.87
CA SER A 172 2.21 11.53 -7.77
C SER A 172 0.99 11.21 -8.64
N SER A 173 0.74 9.91 -8.89
CA SER A 173 -0.40 9.43 -9.65
C SER A 173 -1.74 9.47 -8.89
N PHE A 174 -1.75 9.85 -7.61
CA PHE A 174 -2.94 9.79 -6.75
C PHE A 174 -3.48 11.18 -6.38
N ASP A 175 -4.81 11.31 -6.40
CA ASP A 175 -5.53 12.51 -6.03
C ASP A 175 -6.26 12.36 -4.67
N GLY A 176 -6.56 13.51 -4.05
CA GLY A 176 -7.40 13.64 -2.86
C GLY A 176 -7.19 12.55 -1.81
N ASN A 177 -8.27 11.83 -1.49
CA ASN A 177 -8.31 10.80 -0.46
C ASN A 177 -7.38 9.61 -0.75
N LYS A 178 -7.11 9.30 -2.01
CA LYS A 178 -6.26 8.15 -2.40
C LYS A 178 -4.82 8.37 -1.96
N LYS A 179 -4.32 9.60 -2.11
CA LYS A 179 -2.97 9.97 -1.68
C LYS A 179 -2.79 9.77 -0.17
N PHE A 180 -3.73 10.30 0.61
CA PHE A 180 -3.71 10.12 2.06
C PHE A 180 -3.79 8.62 2.44
N ALA A 181 -4.66 7.84 1.79
CA ALA A 181 -4.76 6.41 2.06
C ALA A 181 -3.43 5.66 1.79
N ILE A 182 -2.72 6.00 0.70
CA ILE A 182 -1.40 5.43 0.39
C ILE A 182 -0.38 5.80 1.46
N ILE A 183 -0.26 7.08 1.82
CA ILE A 183 0.69 7.54 2.85
C ILE A 183 0.36 6.90 4.21
N ASN A 184 -0.92 6.83 4.56
CA ASN A 184 -1.37 6.21 5.80
C ASN A 184 -1.00 4.72 5.84
N MET A 185 -1.25 3.97 4.75
CA MET A 185 -0.87 2.57 4.64
C MET A 185 0.66 2.39 4.74
N LEU A 186 1.43 3.18 3.99
CA LEU A 186 2.88 3.04 3.93
C LEU A 186 3.61 3.47 5.21
N PHE A 187 3.10 4.44 5.96
CA PHE A 187 3.87 5.07 7.04
C PHE A 187 3.14 5.28 8.37
N MET A 188 1.81 5.14 8.43
CA MET A 188 1.03 5.47 9.63
C MET A 188 0.26 4.27 10.20
N GLY A 189 0.07 3.20 9.42
CA GLY A 189 -0.64 1.99 9.80
C GLY A 189 0.05 1.18 10.91
N LYS A 190 -0.53 0.01 11.21
CA LYS A 190 0.03 -0.96 12.16
C LYS A 190 1.22 -1.69 11.54
N LYS A 191 1.02 -2.33 10.39
CA LYS A 191 2.06 -2.98 9.60
C LYS A 191 2.42 -2.10 8.41
N CYS A 192 3.47 -1.31 8.60
CA CYS A 192 3.90 -0.32 7.62
C CYS A 192 5.42 -0.10 7.71
N LEU A 193 5.94 0.83 6.92
CA LEU A 193 7.39 1.12 6.85
C LEU A 193 7.90 1.93 8.05
N LYS A 194 7.20 1.94 9.18
CA LYS A 194 7.71 2.50 10.44
C LYS A 194 8.97 1.76 10.88
N ASP A 195 9.80 2.46 11.65
CA ASP A 195 11.05 1.97 12.21
C ASP A 195 12.08 1.53 11.16
N ARG A 196 11.95 2.07 9.93
CA ARG A 196 12.85 1.79 8.80
C ARG A 196 13.39 3.06 8.18
N THR A 197 14.52 2.93 7.51
CA THR A 197 15.09 4.00 6.69
C THR A 197 14.43 3.98 5.33
N VAL A 198 13.62 5.00 5.04
CA VAL A 198 12.93 5.15 3.75
C VAL A 198 13.32 6.47 3.11
N LEU A 199 13.82 6.41 1.88
CA LEU A 199 14.02 7.56 1.01
C LEU A 199 12.84 7.65 0.04
N LEU A 200 12.00 8.65 0.21
CA LEU A 200 10.89 8.95 -0.70
C LEU A 200 11.27 10.16 -1.55
N LEU A 201 11.39 9.93 -2.86
CA LEU A 201 11.59 10.97 -3.85
C LEU A 201 10.23 11.32 -4.44
N THR A 202 9.88 12.61 -4.50
CA THR A 202 8.65 13.05 -5.15
C THR A 202 8.77 14.47 -5.64
N HIS A 203 8.03 14.78 -6.71
CA HIS A 203 7.83 16.16 -7.17
C HIS A 203 6.59 16.82 -6.54
N GLU A 204 5.89 16.10 -5.65
CA GLU A 204 4.60 16.51 -5.11
C GLU A 204 4.75 17.20 -3.74
N PHE A 205 4.52 18.52 -3.70
CA PHE A 205 4.78 19.30 -2.49
C PHE A 205 3.76 19.09 -1.37
N ASN A 206 2.50 18.72 -1.64
CA ASN A 206 1.51 18.50 -0.58
C ASN A 206 1.93 17.36 0.36
N THR A 207 2.60 16.34 -0.16
CA THR A 207 3.16 15.26 0.64
C THR A 207 4.18 15.77 1.66
N VAL A 208 5.01 16.73 1.26
CA VAL A 208 5.95 17.40 2.17
C VAL A 208 5.20 18.21 3.22
N ILE A 209 4.14 18.93 2.82
CA ILE A 209 3.27 19.66 3.76
C ILE A 209 2.67 18.70 4.79
N ASP A 210 2.08 17.61 4.34
CA ASP A 210 1.43 16.64 5.22
C ASP A 210 2.43 15.97 6.14
N SER A 211 3.55 15.50 5.60
CA SER A 211 4.55 14.74 6.37
C SER A 211 5.32 15.64 7.34
N ILE A 212 5.72 16.84 6.93
CA ILE A 212 6.55 17.73 7.77
C ILE A 212 5.70 18.62 8.66
N LYS A 213 4.64 19.25 8.15
CA LYS A 213 3.88 20.28 8.88
C LYS A 213 2.69 19.70 9.63
N ASN A 214 1.83 18.94 8.96
CA ASN A 214 0.53 18.56 9.52
C ASN A 214 0.60 17.30 10.39
N MET A 215 1.30 16.27 9.92
CA MET A 215 1.19 14.89 10.43
C MET A 215 2.52 14.31 10.90
N SER A 216 3.57 15.12 11.05
CA SER A 216 4.91 14.67 11.48
C SER A 216 4.95 13.74 12.70
N HIS A 217 3.98 13.85 13.61
CA HIS A 217 3.88 13.03 14.81
C HIS A 217 3.35 11.61 14.58
N LEU A 218 2.76 11.34 13.41
CA LEU A 218 2.22 10.02 13.02
C LEU A 218 3.28 9.11 12.37
N PHE A 219 4.43 9.68 12.02
CA PHE A 219 5.57 9.00 11.42
C PHE A 219 6.57 8.61 12.50
N ASN A 220 7.22 7.46 12.32
CA ASN A 220 8.29 7.01 13.19
C ASN A 220 9.38 6.30 12.37
N PRO A 221 10.62 6.83 12.29
CA PRO A 221 11.10 8.07 12.91
C PRO A 221 10.44 9.33 12.31
N ALA A 222 10.61 10.48 12.98
CA ALA A 222 10.09 11.75 12.49
C ALA A 222 10.67 12.08 11.09
N PRO A 223 9.83 12.52 10.14
CA PRO A 223 10.25 12.65 8.76
C PRO A 223 11.15 13.86 8.59
N LYS A 224 12.12 13.73 7.70
CA LYS A 224 13.00 14.82 7.24
C LYS A 224 12.76 15.04 5.77
N ALA A 225 12.80 16.29 5.33
CA ALA A 225 12.60 16.65 3.94
C ALA A 225 13.69 17.63 3.51
N ALA A 226 14.09 17.50 2.25
CA ALA A 226 14.97 18.43 1.59
C ALA A 226 14.56 18.66 0.15
N PHE A 227 14.75 19.89 -0.33
CA PHE A 227 14.59 20.26 -1.72
C PHE A 227 15.90 20.01 -2.45
N LEU A 228 15.85 19.17 -3.48
CA LEU A 228 16.97 18.87 -4.34
C LEU A 228 16.94 19.78 -5.56
N SER A 229 18.07 20.42 -5.88
CA SER A 229 18.21 21.24 -7.09
C SER A 229 19.57 21.08 -7.73
N THR A 230 19.60 21.10 -9.07
CA THR A 230 20.82 20.94 -9.84
C THR A 230 21.12 22.23 -10.59
N ASN A 231 22.25 22.87 -10.28
CA ASN A 231 22.72 24.07 -10.97
C ASN A 231 24.11 23.79 -11.54
N ASN A 232 24.30 24.01 -12.84
CA ASN A 232 25.56 23.73 -13.54
C ASN A 232 26.11 22.31 -13.31
N GLY A 233 25.22 21.30 -13.22
CA GLY A 233 25.60 19.91 -12.98
C GLY A 233 25.93 19.56 -11.52
N VAL A 234 25.85 20.52 -10.59
CA VAL A 234 26.06 20.28 -9.16
C VAL A 234 24.71 20.09 -8.47
N LEU A 235 24.49 18.89 -7.90
CA LEU A 235 23.34 18.61 -7.06
C LEU A 235 23.53 19.26 -5.70
N SER A 236 22.54 20.04 -5.28
CA SER A 236 22.48 20.69 -3.98
C SER A 236 21.21 20.29 -3.23
N GLU A 237 21.36 20.10 -1.92
CA GLU A 237 20.28 19.73 -1.01
C GLU A 237 19.99 20.89 -0.06
N LYS A 238 18.72 21.29 0.03
CA LYS A 238 18.27 22.33 0.95
C LYS A 238 17.20 21.78 1.89
N ASN A 239 17.54 21.66 3.17
CA ASN A 239 16.61 21.19 4.20
C ASN A 239 15.32 22.02 4.24
N ILE A 240 14.19 21.34 4.43
CA ILE A 240 12.86 21.93 4.58
C ILE A 240 12.39 21.70 6.02
N SER A 241 12.15 22.78 6.76
CA SER A 241 11.57 22.75 8.10
C SER A 241 10.10 23.14 8.09
N LYS A 242 9.40 22.93 9.22
CA LYS A 242 8.01 23.39 9.41
C LYS A 242 7.82 24.88 9.16
N ASN A 243 8.82 25.71 9.47
CA ASN A 243 8.77 27.16 9.32
C ASN A 243 8.93 27.63 7.87
N ASP A 244 9.50 26.78 7.01
CA ASP A 244 9.66 27.06 5.58
C ASP A 244 8.34 26.87 4.82
N ILE A 245 7.43 26.06 5.36
CA ILE A 245 6.12 25.78 4.77
C ILE A 245 5.12 26.87 5.17
N LYS A 246 4.95 27.86 4.28
CA LYS A 246 4.10 29.04 4.50
C LYS A 246 2.83 29.00 3.66
N SER A 247 1.79 29.70 4.10
CA SER A 247 0.60 29.87 3.27
C SER A 247 0.94 30.77 2.08
N PHE A 248 0.17 30.64 0.98
CA PHE A 248 0.33 31.52 -0.16
C PHE A 248 0.18 33.00 0.24
N VAL A 249 -0.73 33.32 1.17
CA VAL A 249 -0.97 34.69 1.66
C VAL A 249 0.29 35.25 2.33
N ASP A 250 0.96 34.46 3.16
CA ASP A 250 2.19 34.89 3.85
C ASP A 250 3.34 35.07 2.85
N ILE A 251 3.45 34.17 1.87
CA ILE A 251 4.44 34.27 0.79
C ILE A 251 4.19 35.53 -0.04
N ALA A 252 2.95 35.79 -0.44
CA ALA A 252 2.60 36.96 -1.23
C ALA A 252 2.90 38.26 -0.46
N LYS A 253 2.45 38.37 0.81
CA LYS A 253 2.70 39.54 1.65
C LYS A 253 4.19 39.81 1.84
N SER A 254 4.97 38.77 2.18
CA SER A 254 6.42 38.90 2.36
C SER A 254 7.17 39.22 1.07
N SER A 255 6.74 38.64 -0.07
CA SER A 255 7.33 38.93 -1.38
C SER A 255 7.04 40.37 -1.80
N ILE A 256 5.81 40.84 -1.60
CA ILE A 256 5.40 42.22 -1.91
C ILE A 256 6.22 43.25 -1.10
N SER A 257 6.48 42.98 0.19
CA SER A 257 7.27 43.86 1.04
C SER A 257 8.79 43.75 0.83
N SER A 258 9.27 42.69 0.19
CA SER A 258 10.70 42.48 -0.09
C SER A 258 11.25 43.33 -1.25
N GLU A 259 12.56 43.30 -1.47
CA GLU A 259 13.24 44.04 -2.55
C GLU A 259 13.23 43.29 -3.90
N ILE A 260 12.17 42.53 -4.20
CA ILE A 260 12.04 41.87 -5.52
C ILE A 260 11.59 42.86 -6.61
N ASP A 261 11.82 42.46 -7.86
CA ASP A 261 11.37 43.18 -9.04
C ASP A 261 9.88 43.53 -9.00
N ILE A 262 9.54 44.70 -9.53
CA ILE A 262 8.19 45.25 -9.47
C ILE A 262 7.16 44.39 -10.22
N LEU A 263 7.57 43.73 -11.30
CA LEU A 263 6.71 42.80 -12.02
C LEU A 263 6.34 41.63 -11.12
N ASN A 264 7.30 41.07 -10.39
CA ASN A 264 7.05 39.98 -9.44
C ASN A 264 6.14 40.43 -8.30
N LYS A 265 6.31 41.66 -7.77
CA LYS A 265 5.38 42.23 -6.78
C LYS A 265 3.95 42.30 -7.31
N LEU A 266 3.77 42.76 -8.54
CA LEU A 266 2.45 42.84 -9.18
C LEU A 266 1.84 41.45 -9.42
N VAL A 267 2.65 40.43 -9.73
CA VAL A 267 2.18 39.04 -9.85
C VAL A 267 1.64 38.54 -8.50
N TYR A 268 2.40 38.71 -7.41
CA TYR A 268 1.95 38.32 -6.08
C TYR A 268 0.72 39.10 -5.62
N MET A 269 0.68 40.41 -5.89
CA MET A 269 -0.46 41.26 -5.53
C MET A 269 -1.71 40.86 -6.30
N ARG A 270 -1.62 40.67 -7.62
CA ARG A 270 -2.74 40.19 -8.43
C ARG A 270 -3.32 38.91 -7.87
N ARG A 271 -2.47 37.94 -7.53
CA ARG A 271 -2.90 36.65 -7.03
C ARG A 271 -3.45 36.72 -5.60
N LEU A 272 -2.91 37.60 -4.76
CA LEU A 272 -3.43 37.85 -3.41
C LEU A 272 -4.84 38.45 -3.46
N GLU A 273 -5.02 39.49 -4.29
CA GLU A 273 -6.32 40.12 -4.52
C GLU A 273 -7.31 39.13 -5.16
N GLU A 274 -6.86 38.26 -6.07
CA GLU A 274 -7.70 37.23 -6.67
C GLU A 274 -8.32 36.28 -5.63
N ILE A 275 -7.58 35.98 -4.56
CA ILE A 275 -8.02 35.11 -3.47
C ILE A 275 -8.96 35.85 -2.52
N GLN A 276 -8.75 37.16 -2.33
CA GLN A 276 -9.53 37.98 -1.40
C GLN A 276 -10.83 38.48 -2.02
N ASP A 277 -10.74 39.17 -3.16
CA ASP A 277 -11.89 39.70 -3.91
C ASP A 277 -11.51 39.98 -5.37
N LYS A 278 -12.00 39.13 -6.29
CA LYS A 278 -11.83 39.31 -7.74
C LYS A 278 -12.51 40.57 -8.29
N ASN A 279 -13.39 41.20 -7.54
CA ASN A 279 -14.05 42.44 -7.93
C ASN A 279 -13.33 43.69 -7.42
N SER A 280 -12.20 43.54 -6.71
CA SER A 280 -11.43 44.69 -6.23
C SER A 280 -10.90 45.53 -7.41
N PHE A 281 -10.90 46.85 -7.25
CA PHE A 281 -10.37 47.74 -8.29
C PHE A 281 -8.88 47.50 -8.54
N SER A 282 -8.12 47.19 -7.49
CA SER A 282 -6.70 46.82 -7.55
C SER A 282 -6.47 45.56 -8.37
N TYR A 283 -7.24 44.49 -8.14
CA TYR A 283 -7.17 43.29 -8.98
C TYR A 283 -7.44 43.60 -10.45
N GLN A 284 -8.53 44.32 -10.72
CA GLN A 284 -8.97 44.63 -12.08
C GLN A 284 -7.91 45.46 -12.80
N LEU A 285 -7.38 46.51 -12.17
CA LEU A 285 -6.35 47.36 -12.77
C LEU A 285 -5.05 46.60 -13.06
N ILE A 286 -4.55 45.81 -12.11
CA ILE A 286 -3.34 44.99 -12.31
C ILE A 286 -3.57 43.94 -13.41
N SER A 287 -4.75 43.31 -13.44
CA SER A 287 -5.13 42.37 -14.48
C SER A 287 -5.11 43.03 -15.86
N ASN A 288 -5.68 44.23 -16.01
CA ASN A 288 -5.63 44.99 -17.27
C ASN A 288 -4.20 45.30 -17.72
N LEU A 289 -3.32 45.68 -16.78
CA LEU A 289 -1.91 45.92 -17.05
C LEU A 289 -1.21 44.68 -17.62
N PHE A 290 -1.42 43.50 -17.01
CA PHE A 290 -0.85 42.24 -17.54
C PHE A 290 -1.41 41.83 -18.90
N HIS A 291 -2.64 42.25 -19.23
CA HIS A 291 -3.24 42.04 -20.56
C HIS A 291 -2.88 43.14 -21.57
N LYS A 292 -2.07 44.14 -21.19
CA LYS A 292 -1.64 45.26 -22.04
C LYS A 292 -2.82 46.01 -22.70
N ARG A 293 -3.93 46.18 -21.96
CA ARG A 293 -5.09 46.93 -22.48
C ARG A 293 -4.84 48.42 -22.37
N GLU A 294 -5.08 49.16 -23.45
CA GLU A 294 -5.00 50.63 -23.45
C GLU A 294 -6.09 51.24 -22.57
N GLU A 295 -7.31 50.70 -22.65
CA GLU A 295 -8.43 51.10 -21.80
C GLU A 295 -8.73 50.00 -20.76
N PRO A 296 -8.57 50.29 -19.46
CA PRO A 296 -8.81 49.29 -18.42
C PRO A 296 -10.30 48.97 -18.29
N ILE A 297 -10.63 47.68 -18.23
CA ILE A 297 -11.99 47.17 -18.08
C ILE A 297 -12.27 46.60 -16.69
N PHE A 298 -13.47 46.81 -16.18
CA PHE A 298 -13.99 46.18 -14.98
C PHE A 298 -14.86 44.99 -15.36
N LYS A 299 -14.45 43.78 -14.97
CA LYS A 299 -15.24 42.56 -15.15
C LYS A 299 -16.05 42.25 -13.90
N TYR A 300 -17.33 41.93 -14.06
CA TYR A 300 -18.23 41.56 -12.97
C TYR A 300 -19.21 40.47 -13.42
N PHE A 301 -19.69 39.68 -12.47
CA PHE A 301 -20.75 38.71 -12.71
C PHE A 301 -22.10 39.39 -12.60
N ASP A 302 -22.91 39.35 -13.66
CA ASP A 302 -24.28 39.84 -13.63
C ASP A 302 -25.24 38.68 -13.29
N ALA A 303 -25.77 38.71 -12.07
CA ALA A 303 -26.69 37.69 -11.58
C ALA A 303 -28.00 37.62 -12.39
N SER A 304 -28.41 38.72 -13.05
CA SER A 304 -29.64 38.76 -13.85
C SER A 304 -29.47 38.08 -15.21
N SER A 305 -28.28 38.15 -15.81
CA SER A 305 -27.99 37.47 -17.08
C SER A 305 -27.26 36.14 -16.93
N GLY A 306 -26.81 35.80 -15.71
CA GLY A 306 -26.05 34.59 -15.41
C GLY A 306 -24.69 34.52 -16.12
N LYS A 307 -24.15 35.65 -16.56
CA LYS A 307 -22.94 35.76 -17.38
C LYS A 307 -21.97 36.80 -16.83
N GLU A 308 -20.69 36.61 -17.12
CA GLU A 308 -19.70 37.67 -16.91
C GLU A 308 -19.93 38.81 -17.92
N GLN A 309 -19.97 40.04 -17.40
CA GLN A 309 -20.03 41.26 -18.20
C GLN A 309 -18.78 42.11 -17.94
N CYS A 310 -18.53 43.05 -18.85
CA CYS A 310 -17.43 44.00 -18.72
C CYS A 310 -17.87 45.42 -19.09
N ARG A 311 -17.28 46.40 -18.41
CA ARG A 311 -17.42 47.82 -18.72
C ARG A 311 -16.06 48.50 -18.62
N LYS A 312 -15.91 49.72 -19.14
CA LYS A 312 -14.71 50.53 -18.86
C LYS A 312 -14.64 50.87 -17.37
N MET A 313 -13.44 50.82 -16.81
CA MET A 313 -13.19 51.35 -15.47
C MET A 313 -13.39 52.88 -15.49
N LYS A 314 -14.02 53.41 -14.45
CA LYS A 314 -14.15 54.87 -14.27
C LYS A 314 -12.83 55.44 -13.77
N ASN A 315 -12.56 56.71 -14.07
CA ASN A 315 -11.33 57.38 -13.60
C ASN A 315 -11.16 57.32 -12.08
N GLU A 316 -12.24 57.46 -11.31
CA GLU A 316 -12.20 57.33 -9.85
C GLU A 316 -11.77 55.93 -9.38
N GLU A 317 -12.19 54.88 -10.10
CA GLU A 317 -11.84 53.48 -9.80
C GLU A 317 -10.37 53.22 -10.10
N ILE A 318 -9.87 53.78 -11.22
CA ILE A 318 -8.46 53.74 -11.59
C ILE A 318 -7.61 54.47 -10.56
N CYS A 319 -8.01 55.68 -10.13
CA CYS A 319 -7.29 56.43 -9.10
C CYS A 319 -7.21 55.67 -7.77
N LYS A 320 -8.33 55.13 -7.29
CA LYS A 320 -8.36 54.33 -6.05
C LYS A 320 -7.45 53.11 -6.11
N ALA A 321 -7.53 52.34 -7.20
CA ALA A 321 -6.64 51.20 -7.42
C ALA A 321 -5.17 51.62 -7.52
N SER A 322 -4.88 52.72 -8.20
CA SER A 322 -3.53 53.26 -8.33
C SER A 322 -2.94 53.63 -6.97
N ASP A 323 -3.74 54.26 -6.11
CA ASP A 323 -3.32 54.66 -4.76
C ASP A 323 -3.08 53.45 -3.86
N GLU A 324 -3.92 52.42 -3.96
CA GLU A 324 -3.72 51.14 -3.25
C GLU A 324 -2.44 50.43 -3.68
N ILE A 325 -2.16 50.39 -4.99
CA ILE A 325 -0.92 49.81 -5.52
C ILE A 325 0.31 50.64 -5.09
N LYS A 326 0.20 51.96 -5.09
CA LYS A 326 1.29 52.88 -4.68
C LYS A 326 1.63 52.82 -3.20
N LYS A 327 0.66 52.53 -2.31
CA LYS A 327 0.91 52.37 -0.86
C LYS A 327 1.95 51.29 -0.55
N ILE A 328 2.17 50.37 -1.49
CA ILE A 328 3.05 49.22 -1.34
C ILE A 328 4.44 49.48 -1.96
N ASN A 329 4.57 50.44 -2.87
CA ASN A 329 5.85 50.84 -3.44
C ASN A 329 5.81 52.31 -3.91
N THR A 330 6.55 53.18 -3.23
CA THR A 330 6.62 54.63 -3.50
C THR A 330 7.21 54.99 -4.86
N ARG A 331 7.81 54.04 -5.60
CA ARG A 331 8.38 54.25 -6.94
C ARG A 331 7.42 53.92 -8.10
N PHE A 332 6.18 53.50 -7.84
CA PHE A 332 5.25 53.15 -8.92
C PHE A 332 4.55 54.39 -9.52
N ARG A 333 4.85 54.71 -10.78
CA ARG A 333 4.09 55.67 -11.60
C ARG A 333 3.39 54.87 -12.70
N LEU A 334 2.05 54.87 -12.67
CA LEU A 334 1.18 54.35 -13.71
C LEU A 334 1.10 55.34 -14.87
#